data_AF-A0A371DVL6-F1
#
_entry.id   AF-A0A371DVL6-F1
#
_cell.length_a   1.000
_cell.length_b   1.000
_cell.length_c   1.000
_cell.angle_alpha   90.00
_cell.angle_beta   90.00
_cell.angle_gamma   90.00
#
_symmetry.space_group_name_H-M   'P 1'
#
loop_
_entity.id
_entity.type
_entity.pdbx_description
1 polymer ?
#
loop_
_entity_poly.entity_id
_entity_poly.type
_entity_poly.pdbx_seq_one_letter_code
_entity_poly.pdbx_strand_id
1 'polypeptide(L)' 'LVYLPPYSPDMNPIELAFSAVKAWLRRHEGEATRPEVRPWLIHRAIQDITPEKALQWIKTCGYM' A
#
# COMPACT_ATOMS: atom_id res chain seq x y z
N LEU A 1 -20.37 -4.85 7.46
CA LEU A 1 -19.61 -5.77 6.59
C LEU A 1 -19.94 -5.44 5.15
N VAL A 2 -18.91 -5.26 4.30
CA VAL A 2 -19.07 -5.09 2.85
C VAL A 2 -18.81 -6.45 2.20
N TYR A 3 -19.70 -6.88 1.31
CA TYR A 3 -19.53 -8.15 0.59
C TYR A 3 -18.46 -7.99 -0.50
N LEU A 4 -17.43 -8.83 -0.45
CA LEU A 4 -16.39 -8.93 -1.47
C LEU A 4 -16.61 -10.25 -2.23
N PRO A 5 -16.89 -10.23 -3.54
CA PRO A 5 -17.03 -11.46 -4.30
C PRO A 5 -15.71 -12.24 -4.32
N PRO A 6 -15.75 -13.59 -4.35
CA PRO A 6 -14.55 -14.41 -4.48
C PRO A 6 -13.69 -13.98 -5.68
N TYR A 7 -12.37 -14.02 -5.53
CA TYR A 7 -11.39 -13.71 -6.59
C TYR A 7 -11.55 -12.33 -7.23
N SER A 8 -12.06 -11.33 -6.48
CA SER A 8 -12.16 -9.94 -6.94
C SER A 8 -11.11 -9.04 -6.26
N PRO A 9 -9.80 -9.24 -6.50
CA PRO A 9 -8.76 -8.43 -5.89
C PRO A 9 -8.86 -6.95 -6.29
N ASP A 10 -9.40 -6.67 -7.48
CA ASP A 10 -9.65 -5.30 -7.97
C ASP A 10 -10.66 -4.54 -7.11
N MET A 11 -11.51 -5.27 -6.38
CA MET A 11 -12.49 -4.73 -5.44
C MET A 11 -11.95 -4.70 -4.00
N ASN A 12 -10.66 -4.91 -3.76
CA ASN A 12 -10.09 -4.87 -2.41
C ASN A 12 -9.05 -3.75 -2.27
N PRO A 13 -9.38 -2.63 -1.58
CA PRO A 13 -8.49 -1.48 -1.47
C PRO A 13 -7.14 -1.78 -0.80
N ILE A 14 -7.04 -2.85 -0.01
CA ILE A 14 -5.78 -3.24 0.63
C ILE A 14 -4.73 -3.72 -0.38
N GLU A 15 -5.15 -4.25 -1.53
CA GLU A 15 -4.23 -4.63 -2.61
C GLU A 15 -3.52 -3.39 -3.18
N LEU A 16 -4.24 -2.28 -3.32
CA LEU A 16 -3.67 -0.99 -3.75
C LEU A 16 -2.69 -0.44 -2.70
N ALA A 17 -3.02 -0.56 -1.41
CA ALA A 17 -2.11 -0.19 -0.32
C ALA A 17 -0.81 -1.02 -0.34
N PHE A 18 -0.90 -2.35 -0.47
CA PHE A 18 0.27 -3.22 -0.58
C PHE A 18 1.08 -2.95 -1.85
N SER A 19 0.42 -2.65 -2.97
CA SER A 19 1.08 -2.23 -4.20
C SER A 19 1.89 -0.94 -3.99
N ALA A 20 1.30 0.06 -3.32
CA ALA A 20 1.97 1.32 -3.00
C ALA A 20 3.19 1.12 -2.10
N VAL A 21 3.08 0.32 -1.04
CA VAL A 21 4.21 -0.02 -0.14
C VAL A 21 5.33 -0.71 -0.92
N LYS A 22 5.02 -1.72 -1.75
CA LYS A 22 6.02 -2.41 -2.58
C LYS A 22 6.70 -1.45 -3.56
N ALA A 23 5.93 -0.57 -4.20
CA ALA A 23 6.48 0.42 -5.12
C ALA A 23 7.41 1.41 -4.40
N TRP A 24 7.03 1.85 -3.20
CA TRP A 24 7.88 2.70 -2.36
C TRP A 24 9.17 1.99 -1.99
N LEU A 25 9.11 0.74 -1.52
CA LEU A 25 10.29 -0.03 -1.13
C LEU A 25 11.26 -0.26 -2.29
N ARG A 26 10.75 -0.56 -3.49
CA ARG A 26 11.58 -0.70 -4.71
C ARG A 26 12.32 0.60 -5.04
N ARG A 27 11.67 1.76 -4.88
CA ARG A 27 12.32 3.07 -5.10
C ARG A 27 13.44 3.36 -4.10
N HIS A 28 13.38 2.77 -2.89
CA HIS A 28 14.35 2.99 -1.82
C HIS A 28 15.21 1.75 -1.55
N GLU A 29 15.30 0.81 -2.50
CA GLU A 29 16.05 -0.44 -2.33
C GLU A 29 17.55 -0.19 -2.06
N GLY A 30 18.10 0.91 -2.56
CA GLY A 30 19.47 1.33 -2.27
C GLY A 30 19.71 1.61 -0.78
N GLU A 31 18.73 2.12 -0.05
CA GLU A 31 18.82 2.33 1.42
C GLU A 31 18.85 1.00 2.17
N ALA A 32 18.26 -0.06 1.61
CA ALA A 32 18.25 -1.39 2.23
C ALA A 32 19.64 -2.05 2.27
N THR A 33 20.64 -1.50 1.58
CA THR A 33 22.04 -1.93 1.71
C THR A 33 22.57 -1.73 3.13
N ARG A 34 22.01 -0.78 3.88
CA ARG A 34 22.36 -0.44 5.27
C ARG A 34 21.50 -1.24 6.26
N PRO A 35 22.05 -2.24 6.96
CA PRO A 35 21.27 -3.12 7.85
C PRO A 35 20.48 -2.37 8.92
N GLU A 36 21.02 -1.26 9.42
CA GLU A 36 20.40 -0.43 10.45
C GLU A 36 19.13 0.31 9.98
N VAL A 37 18.98 0.51 8.66
CA VAL A 37 17.82 1.22 8.07
C VAL A 37 16.70 0.25 7.69
N ARG A 38 17.02 -1.03 7.41
CA ARG A 38 16.05 -2.04 6.92
C ARG A 38 14.76 -2.12 7.75
N PRO A 39 14.79 -2.17 9.10
CA PRO A 39 13.56 -2.26 9.89
C PRO A 39 12.64 -1.04 9.71
N TRP A 40 13.23 0.13 9.43
CA TRP A 40 12.51 1.41 9.33
C TRP A 40 11.96 1.68 7.93
N LEU A 41 12.46 1.01 6.89
CA LEU A 41 11.98 1.21 5.51
C LEU A 41 10.50 0.86 5.36
N ILE A 42 10.04 -0.22 5.99
CA ILE A 42 8.63 -0.60 5.96
C ILE A 42 7.79 0.44 6.69
N HIS A 43 8.26 0.95 7.83
CA HIS A 43 7.57 1.99 8.58
C HIS A 43 7.40 3.27 7.75
N ARG A 44 8.47 3.72 7.07
CA ARG A 44 8.43 4.88 6.17
C ARG A 44 7.50 4.64 4.97
N ALA A 45 7.53 3.45 4.38
CA ALA A 45 6.65 3.10 3.28
C ALA A 45 5.17 3.17 3.67
N ILE A 46 4.82 2.75 4.89
CA ILE A 46 3.46 2.85 5.42
C ILE A 46 3.09 4.31 5.68
N GLN A 47 4.00 5.13 6.19
CA GLN A 47 3.78 6.56 6.43
C GLN A 47 3.56 7.37 5.13
N ASP A 48 3.99 6.87 3.97
CA ASP A 48 3.68 7.47 2.67
C ASP A 48 2.19 7.34 2.28
N ILE A 49 1.44 6.44 2.92
CA ILE A 49 0.01 6.28 2.68
C ILE A 49 -0.76 7.39 3.40
N THR A 50 -1.23 8.37 2.64
CA THR A 50 -2.05 9.47 3.16
C THR A 50 -3.55 9.11 3.15
N PRO A 51 -4.38 9.79 3.96
CA PRO A 51 -5.84 9.61 3.93
C PRO A 51 -6.45 9.82 2.55
N GLU A 52 -5.90 10.75 1.76
CA GLU A 52 -6.38 11.06 0.41
C GLU A 52 -6.10 9.89 -0.56
N LYS A 53 -4.92 9.26 -0.46
CA LYS A 53 -4.60 8.04 -1.22
C LYS A 53 -5.58 6.93 -0.87
N ALA A 54 -5.79 6.69 0.43
CA ALA A 54 -6.72 5.66 0.91
C ALA A 54 -8.15 5.91 0.40
N LEU A 55 -8.63 7.15 0.47
CA LEU A 55 -9.95 7.53 -0.02
C LEU A 55 -10.08 7.29 -1.54
N GLN A 56 -9.06 7.64 -2.31
CA GLN A 56 -9.06 7.43 -3.75
C GLN A 56 -9.08 5.93 -4.11
N TRP A 57 -8.37 5.09 -3.37
CA TRP A 57 -8.37 3.63 -3.57
C TRP A 57 -9.73 3.01 -3.27
N ILE A 58 -10.37 3.43 -2.18
CA ILE A 58 -11.73 2.99 -1.81
C ILE A 58 -12.71 3.31 -2.96
N LYS A 59 -12.68 4.53 -3.49
CA LYS A 59 -13.48 4.96 -4.65
C LYS A 59 -13.18 4.14 -5.91
N THR A 60 -11.90 3.88 -6.18
CA THR A 60 -11.46 3.12 -7.36
C THR A 60 -11.97 1.68 -7.32
N CYS A 61 -12.08 1.08 -6.13
CA CYS A 61 -12.67 -0.25 -5.94
C CYS A 61 -14.22 -0.25 -6.00
N GLY A 62 -14.86 0.88 -6.32
CA GLY A 62 -16.32 0.97 -6.45
C GLY A 62 -17.06 1.14 -5.13
N TYR A 63 -16.36 1.52 -4.06
CA TYR A 63 -16.98 1.86 -2.79
C TYR A 63 -17.03 3.38 -2.65
N MET A 64 -18.23 3.94 -2.40
CA MET A 64 -18.64 5.36 -2.35
C MET A 64 -19.39 5.86 -3.58
#